data_AF-A0A4R9PVR6-F1
#
_entry.id   AF-A0A4R9PVR6-F1
#
_cell.length_a   1.000
_cell.length_b   1.000
_cell.length_c   1.000
_cell.angle_alpha   90.00
_cell.angle_beta   90.00
_cell.angle_gamma   90.00
#
_symmetry.space_group_name_H-M   'P 1'
#
loop_
_entity.id
_entity.type
_entity.pdbx_description
1 polymer ?
#
loop_
_entity_poly.entity_id
_entity_poly.type
_entity_poly.pdbx_seq_one_letter_code
_entity_poly.pdbx_strand_id
1 'polypeptide(L)'
;MRQIRIVTASFARPKDARRCNGDKPGFAAILDNATVAIPDRPGNNRLDTLENVIRNPSVGLLFLIPGMNETLRVNGDARIAVDATLRERLAVDGKEPQSVIVVTVKAAYMHCAKAFMRSELWKPETWYDRASLPTLGQIIRDQLALSETANEIDRELDDDYRQTMW
;
A
#
# COMPACT_ATOMS: atom_id res chain seq x y z
N MET A 1 -14.62 7.29 4.83
CA MET A 1 -13.15 7.05 4.73
C MET A 1 -12.49 6.50 6.00
N ARG A 2 -13.11 6.56 7.20
CA ARG A 2 -12.51 6.10 8.48
C ARG A 2 -12.23 4.58 8.62
N GLN A 3 -12.47 3.77 7.58
CA GLN A 3 -12.33 2.30 7.61
C GLN A 3 -11.41 1.77 6.51
N ILE A 4 -10.85 2.64 5.66
CA ILE A 4 -9.94 2.26 4.57
C ILE A 4 -8.64 1.77 5.17
N ARG A 5 -8.24 0.53 4.87
CA ARG A 5 -7.01 -0.07 5.40
C ARG A 5 -5.92 -0.28 4.36
N ILE A 6 -6.29 -0.31 3.08
CA ILE A 6 -5.35 -0.58 1.98
C ILE A 6 -5.62 0.40 0.84
N VAL A 7 -4.55 0.99 0.31
CA VAL A 7 -4.56 1.81 -0.90
C VAL A 7 -3.41 1.38 -1.80
N THR A 8 -3.72 0.64 -2.86
CA THR A 8 -2.70 0.44 -3.88
C THR A 8 -2.69 1.61 -4.85
N ALA A 9 -1.52 2.17 -5.12
CA ALA A 9 -1.30 3.19 -6.13
C ALA A 9 -0.64 2.52 -7.35
N SER A 10 -1.37 2.44 -8.46
CA SER A 10 -0.85 1.96 -9.74
C SER A 10 -0.54 3.16 -10.64
N PHE A 11 0.69 3.19 -11.15
CA PHE A 11 1.15 4.17 -12.13
C PHE A 11 0.95 3.57 -13.52
N ALA A 12 0.65 4.41 -14.52
CA ALA A 12 0.11 4.00 -15.83
C ALA A 12 0.93 2.99 -16.66
N ARG A 13 2.10 2.53 -16.20
CA ARG A 13 2.84 1.41 -16.82
C ARG A 13 2.66 0.13 -15.99
N PRO A 14 2.19 -0.98 -16.60
CA PRO A 14 1.91 -2.25 -15.92
C PRO A 14 3.09 -2.87 -15.14
N LYS A 15 4.33 -2.44 -15.42
CA LYS A 15 5.56 -3.05 -14.91
C LYS A 15 6.22 -2.29 -13.74
N ASP A 16 5.68 -1.13 -13.36
CA ASP A 16 6.40 -0.20 -12.48
C ASP A 16 5.72 0.04 -11.11
N ALA A 17 4.57 -0.60 -10.85
CA ALA A 17 3.92 -0.59 -9.54
C ALA A 17 4.64 -1.57 -8.59
N ARG A 18 5.81 -1.17 -8.09
CA ARG A 18 6.64 -2.01 -7.20
C ARG A 18 6.24 -1.93 -5.72
N ARG A 19 5.32 -1.03 -5.36
CA ARG A 19 4.92 -0.77 -3.97
C ARG A 19 3.42 -0.59 -3.83
N CYS A 20 2.82 -1.34 -2.91
CA CYS A 20 1.46 -1.11 -2.40
C CYS A 20 1.56 -0.35 -1.08
N ASN A 21 0.68 0.64 -0.87
CA ASN A 21 0.60 1.38 0.38
C ASN A 21 -0.55 0.81 1.24
N GLY A 22 -0.27 0.53 2.50
CA GLY A 22 -1.26 0.10 3.47
C GLY A 22 -0.89 0.71 4.81
N ASP A 23 -1.88 1.24 5.53
CA ASP A 23 -1.67 1.92 6.82
C ASP A 23 -3.00 1.89 7.60
N LYS A 24 -2.96 2.31 8.87
CA LYS A 24 -4.09 2.38 9.78
C LYS A 24 -5.25 3.18 9.15
N PRO A 25 -6.51 2.86 9.51
CA PRO A 25 -7.66 3.58 9.00
C PRO A 25 -7.54 5.10 9.12
N GLY A 26 -7.73 5.80 8.00
CA GLY A 26 -7.64 7.26 7.94
C GLY A 26 -6.31 7.83 7.43
N PHE A 27 -5.34 6.99 7.04
CA PHE A 27 -4.08 7.46 6.46
C PHE A 27 -4.25 8.22 5.13
N ALA A 28 -5.25 7.85 4.33
CA ALA A 28 -5.64 8.61 3.15
C ALA A 28 -6.44 9.84 3.60
N ALA A 29 -5.76 10.98 3.72
CA ALA A 29 -6.35 12.21 4.20
C ALA A 29 -7.01 12.98 3.07
N ILE A 30 -8.28 13.35 3.26
CA ILE A 30 -8.97 14.28 2.38
C ILE A 30 -8.48 15.69 2.72
N LEU A 31 -7.88 16.38 1.74
CA LEU A 31 -7.49 17.78 1.89
C LEU A 31 -8.64 18.70 1.52
N ASP A 32 -9.39 18.36 0.48
CA ASP A 32 -10.57 19.07 -0.01
C ASP A 32 -11.47 18.13 -0.85
N ASN A 33 -12.49 18.66 -1.52
CA ASN A 33 -13.46 17.89 -2.30
C ASN A 33 -12.86 17.07 -3.47
N ALA A 34 -11.67 17.40 -3.94
CA ALA A 34 -11.02 16.78 -5.09
C ALA A 34 -9.55 16.42 -4.83
N THR A 35 -9.07 16.48 -3.59
CA THR A 35 -7.65 16.25 -3.28
C THR A 35 -7.48 15.27 -2.12
N VAL A 36 -6.68 14.23 -2.35
CA VAL A 36 -6.33 13.21 -1.36
C VAL A 36 -4.83 13.21 -1.14
N ALA A 37 -4.40 13.14 0.13
CA ALA A 37 -3.01 13.01 0.53
C ALA A 37 -2.73 11.60 1.06
N ILE A 38 -1.65 11.00 0.58
CA ILE A 38 -1.16 9.68 0.99
C ILE A 38 0.26 9.87 1.56
N PRO A 39 0.50 9.56 2.85
CA PRO A 39 1.83 9.65 3.44
C PRO A 39 2.78 8.63 2.80
N ASP A 40 4.00 9.07 2.50
CA ASP A 40 5.08 8.18 2.08
C ASP A 40 5.74 7.57 3.31
N ARG A 41 5.23 6.40 3.72
CA ARG A 41 5.76 5.64 4.87
C ARG A 41 7.04 4.89 4.52
N PRO A 42 7.87 4.54 5.51
CA PRO A 42 8.93 3.55 5.32
C PRO A 42 8.37 2.25 4.73
N GLY A 43 9.15 1.62 3.86
CA GLY A 43 8.74 0.41 3.15
C GLY A 43 9.98 -0.30 2.61
N ASN A 44 10.01 -0.65 1.33
CA ASN A 44 11.23 -1.14 0.68
C ASN A 44 12.30 -0.05 0.46
N ASN A 45 12.06 1.19 0.92
CA ASN A 45 12.92 2.36 0.77
C ASN A 45 13.36 2.65 -0.69
N ARG A 46 12.61 2.14 -1.67
CA ARG A 46 12.87 2.41 -3.08
C ARG A 46 12.10 3.64 -3.52
N LEU A 47 12.79 4.53 -4.23
CA LEU A 47 12.22 5.76 -4.76
C LEU A 47 11.45 5.56 -6.07
N ASP A 48 11.26 4.32 -6.54
CA ASP A 48 10.62 4.03 -7.84
C ASP A 48 9.24 4.70 -7.96
N THR A 49 8.43 4.68 -6.90
CA THR A 49 7.12 5.34 -6.84
C THR A 49 7.24 6.86 -7.04
N LEU A 50 8.22 7.50 -6.40
CA LEU A 50 8.43 8.94 -6.49
C LEU A 50 8.99 9.33 -7.86
N GLU A 51 9.94 8.55 -8.39
CA GLU A 51 10.45 8.72 -9.74
C GLU A 51 9.34 8.59 -10.79
N ASN A 52 8.44 7.62 -10.61
CA ASN A 52 7.27 7.44 -11.48
C ASN A 52 6.37 8.67 -11.45
N VAL A 53 6.06 9.23 -10.27
CA VAL A 53 5.26 10.48 -10.16
C VAL A 53 5.91 11.63 -10.92
N ILE A 54 7.23 11.79 -10.78
CA ILE A 54 7.99 12.86 -11.45
C ILE A 54 7.96 12.69 -12.97
N ARG A 55 8.11 11.45 -13.47
CA ARG A 55 8.09 11.15 -14.91
C ARG A 55 6.69 11.19 -15.51
N ASN A 56 5.69 10.74 -14.77
CA ASN A 56 4.30 10.68 -15.17
C ASN A 56 3.38 10.87 -13.95
N PRO A 57 2.72 12.03 -13.83
CA PRO A 57 1.88 12.32 -12.68
C PRO A 57 0.60 11.48 -12.65
N SER A 58 0.20 10.80 -13.73
CA SER A 58 -1.06 10.05 -13.75
C SER A 58 -1.01 8.80 -12.84
N VAL A 59 -1.91 8.76 -11.86
CA VAL A 59 -2.03 7.70 -10.85
C VAL A 59 -3.44 7.14 -10.75
N GLY A 60 -3.54 5.86 -10.42
CA GLY A 60 -4.77 5.21 -9.99
C GLY A 60 -4.63 4.68 -8.56
N LEU A 61 -5.48 5.15 -7.65
CA LEU A 61 -5.62 4.63 -6.30
C LEU A 61 -6.76 3.62 -6.25
N LEU A 62 -6.58 2.48 -5.60
CA LEU A 62 -7.64 1.52 -5.32
C LEU A 62 -7.78 1.32 -3.81
N PHE A 63 -8.95 1.65 -3.30
CA PHE A 63 -9.31 1.59 -1.88
C PHE A 63 -10.06 0.30 -1.56
N LEU A 64 -9.56 -0.43 -0.57
CA LEU A 64 -10.17 -1.66 -0.07
C LEU A 64 -10.53 -1.51 1.41
N ILE A 65 -11.73 -1.98 1.78
CA ILE A 65 -12.22 -2.02 3.16
C ILE A 65 -12.53 -3.49 3.48
N PRO A 66 -11.84 -4.11 4.46
CA PRO A 66 -12.16 -5.47 4.87
C PRO A 66 -13.64 -5.62 5.25
N GLY A 67 -14.28 -6.65 4.72
CA GLY A 67 -15.72 -6.90 4.89
C GLY A 67 -16.62 -6.17 3.88
N MET A 68 -16.09 -5.27 3.05
CA MET A 68 -16.80 -4.63 1.95
C MET A 68 -16.34 -5.24 0.63
N ASN A 69 -17.26 -5.76 -0.17
CA ASN A 69 -16.91 -6.43 -1.42
C ASN A 69 -16.72 -5.43 -2.58
N GLU A 70 -17.36 -4.28 -2.51
CA GLU A 70 -17.19 -3.17 -3.43
C GLU A 70 -15.86 -2.45 -3.19
N THR A 71 -15.27 -1.93 -4.26
CA THR A 71 -14.00 -1.20 -4.19
C THR A 71 -14.15 0.17 -4.84
N LEU A 72 -13.40 1.15 -4.35
CA LEU A 72 -13.37 2.50 -4.90
C LEU A 72 -12.04 2.70 -5.63
N ARG A 73 -12.11 3.01 -6.93
CA ARG A 73 -10.96 3.42 -7.73
C ARG A 73 -10.99 4.92 -7.94
N VAL A 74 -9.88 5.58 -7.70
CA VAL A 74 -9.70 7.03 -7.93
C VAL A 74 -8.55 7.21 -8.90
N ASN A 75 -8.81 7.83 -10.04
CA ASN A 75 -7.78 8.21 -11.00
C ASN A 75 -7.53 9.72 -10.87
N GLY A 76 -6.27 10.13 -10.94
CA GLY A 76 -5.89 11.53 -10.75
C GLY A 76 -4.47 11.82 -11.16
N ASP A 77 -4.02 13.04 -10.89
CA ASP A 77 -2.62 13.44 -11.02
C ASP A 77 -2.00 13.57 -9.63
N ALA A 78 -0.85 12.94 -9.46
CA ALA A 78 -0.04 12.99 -8.25
C ALA A 78 1.06 14.05 -8.35
N ARG A 79 1.36 14.66 -7.21
CA ARG A 79 2.58 15.43 -6.97
C ARG A 79 3.18 15.05 -5.62
N ILE A 80 4.48 15.28 -5.46
CA ILE A 80 5.18 15.06 -4.20
C ILE A 80 5.17 16.38 -3.42
N ALA A 81 4.85 16.31 -2.14
CA ALA A 81 4.89 17.43 -1.21
C ALA A 81 5.80 17.09 -0.03
N VAL A 82 6.58 18.08 0.42
CA VAL A 82 7.44 18.00 1.61
C VAL A 82 7.10 19.08 2.64
N ASP A 83 5.89 19.64 2.53
CA ASP A 83 5.36 20.66 3.44
C ASP A 83 5.30 20.14 4.88
N ALA A 84 5.86 20.92 5.80
CA ALA A 84 6.00 20.51 7.21
C ALA A 84 4.63 20.31 7.87
N THR A 85 3.68 21.23 7.66
CA THR A 85 2.35 21.15 8.27
C THR A 85 1.57 19.92 7.79
N LEU A 86 1.68 19.58 6.50
CA LEU A 86 1.05 18.38 5.95
C LEU A 86 1.69 17.09 6.47
N ARG A 87 3.02 17.08 6.64
CA ARG A 87 3.75 15.93 7.21
C ARG A 87 3.42 15.71 8.68
N GLU A 88 3.41 16.77 9.47
CA GLU A 88 3.00 16.75 10.88
C GLU A 88 1.55 16.24 11.03
N ARG A 89 0.62 16.75 10.20
CA ARG A 89 -0.79 16.29 10.19
C ARG A 89 -0.92 14.79 9.91
N LEU A 90 0.02 14.20 9.17
CA LEU A 90 0.02 12.79 8.81
C LEU A 90 0.99 11.96 9.68
N ALA A 91 1.51 12.51 10.77
CA ALA A 91 2.36 11.75 11.68
C ALA A 91 1.60 10.60 12.35
N VAL A 92 2.29 9.46 12.55
CA VAL A 92 1.78 8.33 13.34
C VAL A 92 2.81 8.04 14.41
N ASP A 93 2.36 7.93 15.66
CA ASP A 93 3.22 7.65 16.82
C ASP A 93 4.43 8.62 16.92
N GLY A 94 4.20 9.90 16.57
CA GLY A 94 5.22 10.96 16.57
C GLY A 94 6.19 10.95 15.38
N LYS A 95 6.02 10.02 14.43
CA LYS A 95 6.86 9.90 13.24
C LYS A 95 6.19 10.50 12.00
N GLU A 96 6.80 11.55 11.49
CA GLU A 96 6.37 12.20 10.25
C GLU A 96 6.84 11.41 9.02
N PRO A 97 6.01 11.32 7.96
CA PRO A 97 6.48 10.79 6.68
C PRO A 97 7.53 11.72 6.07
N GLN A 98 8.47 11.18 5.31
CA GLN A 98 9.51 11.97 4.62
C GLN A 98 8.92 12.85 3.52
N SER A 99 7.90 12.31 2.83
CA SER A 99 7.18 13.02 1.78
C SER A 99 5.70 12.63 1.80
N VAL A 100 4.87 13.37 1.07
CA VAL A 100 3.44 13.10 0.95
C VAL A 100 3.08 13.13 -0.52
N ILE A 101 2.42 12.08 -1.00
CA ILE A 101 1.86 12.03 -2.34
C ILE A 101 0.48 12.70 -2.30
N VAL A 102 0.36 13.83 -2.97
CA VAL A 102 -0.91 14.56 -3.09
C VAL A 102 -1.51 14.26 -4.45
N VAL A 103 -2.72 13.72 -4.46
CA VAL A 103 -3.44 13.32 -5.66
C VAL A 103 -4.65 14.22 -5.87
N THR A 104 -4.65 14.94 -6.99
CA THR A 104 -5.83 15.67 -7.48
C THR A 104 -6.69 14.70 -8.28
N VAL A 105 -7.89 14.46 -7.80
CA VAL A 105 -8.86 13.51 -8.34
C VAL A 105 -9.43 14.03 -9.66
N LYS A 106 -9.29 13.22 -10.72
CA LYS A 106 -9.93 13.46 -12.02
C LYS A 106 -11.20 12.65 -12.19
N ALA A 107 -11.21 11.42 -11.69
CA ALA A 107 -12.36 10.54 -11.78
C ALA A 107 -12.38 9.54 -10.62
N ALA A 108 -13.57 9.17 -10.17
CA ALA A 108 -13.78 8.16 -9.16
C ALA A 108 -14.83 7.15 -9.65
N TYR A 109 -14.55 5.86 -9.48
CA TYR A 109 -15.39 4.76 -9.94
C TYR A 109 -15.59 3.75 -8.81
N MET A 110 -16.84 3.34 -8.61
CA MET A 110 -17.16 2.18 -7.79
C MET A 110 -17.10 0.93 -8.66
N HIS A 111 -16.36 -0.08 -8.23
CA HIS A 111 -16.28 -1.38 -8.91
C HIS A 111 -17.14 -2.42 -8.20
N CYS A 112 -17.73 -3.32 -9.00
CA CYS A 112 -18.66 -4.33 -8.51
C CYS A 112 -17.99 -5.39 -7.64
N ALA A 113 -18.75 -5.92 -6.68
CA ALA A 113 -18.35 -6.92 -5.70
C ALA A 113 -18.06 -8.33 -6.23
N LYS A 114 -18.32 -8.62 -7.51
CA LYS A 114 -18.33 -9.99 -8.06
C LYS A 114 -17.01 -10.75 -7.85
N ALA A 115 -15.87 -10.08 -8.01
CA ALA A 115 -14.57 -10.73 -7.84
C ALA A 115 -14.34 -11.15 -6.38
N PHE A 116 -14.62 -10.25 -5.43
CA PHE A 116 -14.44 -10.48 -4.00
C PHE A 116 -15.39 -11.55 -3.46
N MET A 117 -16.64 -11.57 -3.95
CA MET A 117 -17.60 -12.61 -3.59
C MET A 117 -17.19 -13.99 -4.11
N ARG A 118 -16.74 -14.09 -5.37
CA ARG A 118 -16.34 -15.36 -5.99
C ARG A 118 -15.06 -15.93 -5.39
N SER A 119 -14.12 -15.08 -5.00
CA SER A 119 -12.89 -15.50 -4.34
C SER A 119 -13.04 -15.70 -2.84
N GLU A 120 -14.22 -15.40 -2.30
CA GLU A 120 -14.51 -15.45 -0.85
C GLU A 120 -13.49 -14.64 -0.03
N LEU A 121 -13.03 -13.51 -0.58
CA LEU A 121 -11.85 -12.82 -0.05
C LEU A 121 -12.04 -12.44 1.42
N TRP A 122 -13.25 -12.08 1.84
CA TRP A 122 -13.53 -11.65 3.21
C TRP A 122 -14.20 -12.71 4.08
N LYS A 123 -14.00 -14.00 3.78
CA LYS A 123 -14.47 -15.12 4.60
C LYS A 123 -13.29 -15.88 5.19
N PRO A 124 -12.77 -15.47 6.37
CA PRO A 124 -11.60 -16.11 6.97
C PRO A 124 -11.73 -17.62 7.15
N GLU A 125 -12.97 -18.13 7.31
CA GLU A 125 -13.29 -19.55 7.40
C GLU A 125 -12.99 -20.36 6.13
N THR A 126 -12.80 -19.71 4.97
CA THR A 126 -12.48 -20.38 3.70
C THR A 126 -10.99 -20.32 3.38
N TRP A 127 -10.19 -19.59 4.17
CA TRP A 127 -8.76 -19.47 3.96
C TRP A 127 -8.03 -20.72 4.46
N TYR A 128 -6.97 -21.10 3.76
CA TYR A 128 -6.08 -22.17 4.23
C TYR A 128 -5.38 -21.78 5.53
N ASP A 129 -5.06 -22.78 6.35
CA ASP A 129 -4.20 -22.58 7.51
C ASP A 129 -2.86 -21.96 7.07
N ARG A 130 -2.47 -20.84 7.67
CA ARG A 130 -1.21 -20.15 7.38
C ARG A 130 -0.01 -21.08 7.57
N ALA A 131 -0.07 -22.02 8.50
CA ALA A 131 0.98 -22.99 8.76
C ALA A 131 1.16 -24.01 7.60
N SER A 132 0.14 -24.18 6.75
CA SER A 132 0.22 -25.04 5.56
C SER A 132 0.82 -24.36 4.33
N LEU A 133 0.96 -23.04 4.35
CA LEU A 133 1.52 -22.25 3.26
C LEU A 133 3.02 -21.97 3.50
N PRO A 134 3.84 -21.89 2.44
CA PRO A 134 5.25 -21.60 2.61
C PRO A 134 5.47 -20.21 3.25
N THR A 135 6.56 -20.07 3.99
CA THR A 135 7.00 -18.77 4.51
C THR A 135 7.65 -17.94 3.40
N LEU A 136 7.80 -16.64 3.62
CA LEU A 136 8.48 -15.79 2.65
C LEU A 136 9.95 -16.18 2.53
N GLY A 137 10.62 -16.54 3.64
CA GLY A 137 11.98 -17.06 3.63
C GLY A 137 12.11 -18.36 2.85
N GLN A 138 11.14 -19.28 2.94
CA GLN A 138 11.11 -20.49 2.10
C GLN A 138 11.00 -20.14 0.61
N ILE A 139 10.07 -19.25 0.24
CA ILE A 139 9.88 -18.83 -1.15
C ILE A 139 11.16 -18.18 -1.69
N ILE A 140 11.76 -17.25 -0.94
CA ILE A 140 12.98 -16.53 -1.36
C ILE A 140 14.15 -17.48 -1.51
N ARG A 141 14.40 -18.35 -0.52
CA ARG A 141 15.48 -19.33 -0.57
C ARG A 141 15.37 -20.22 -1.79
N ASP A 142 14.18 -20.76 -2.05
CA ASP A 142 13.95 -21.70 -3.15
C ASP A 142 14.04 -20.99 -4.51
N GLN A 143 13.58 -19.74 -4.62
CA GLN A 143 13.67 -18.95 -5.86
C GLN A 143 15.09 -18.46 -6.19
N LEU A 144 15.87 -18.09 -5.17
CA LEU A 144 17.21 -17.51 -5.33
C LEU A 144 18.34 -18.53 -5.12
N ALA A 145 17.99 -19.78 -4.76
CA ALA A 145 18.94 -20.85 -4.42
C ALA A 145 19.96 -20.41 -3.35
N LEU A 146 19.49 -19.72 -2.30
CA LEU A 146 20.35 -19.23 -1.21
C LEU A 146 20.86 -20.38 -0.33
N SER A 147 22.06 -20.19 0.22
CA SER A 147 22.65 -21.13 1.19
C SER A 147 22.06 -21.00 2.60
N GLU A 148 21.47 -19.84 2.91
CA GLU A 148 20.81 -19.57 4.19
C GLU A 148 19.56 -20.43 4.36
N THR A 149 19.26 -20.79 5.61
CA THR A 149 18.03 -21.53 5.90
C THR A 149 16.84 -20.59 5.85
N ALA A 150 15.66 -21.11 5.48
CA ALA A 150 14.44 -20.31 5.45
C ALA A 150 14.12 -19.67 6.82
N ASN A 151 14.42 -20.37 7.92
CA ASN A 151 14.20 -19.88 9.28
C ASN A 151 15.12 -18.73 9.69
N GLU A 152 16.31 -18.62 9.09
CA GLU A 152 17.20 -17.48 9.30
C GLU A 152 16.64 -16.27 8.56
N ILE A 153 16.27 -16.44 7.29
CA ILE A 153 15.65 -15.39 6.47
C ILE A 153 14.35 -14.89 7.10
N ASP A 154 13.47 -15.78 7.57
CA ASP A 154 12.22 -15.39 8.22
C ASP A 154 12.46 -14.59 9.51
N ARG A 155 13.49 -14.93 10.29
CA ARG A 155 13.84 -14.18 11.52
C ARG A 155 14.35 -12.78 11.19
N GLU A 156 15.22 -12.67 10.20
CA GLU A 156 15.72 -11.37 9.74
C GLU A 156 14.58 -10.49 9.22
N LEU A 157 13.68 -11.05 8.41
CA LEU A 157 12.49 -10.34 7.92
C LEU A 157 11.58 -9.86 9.06
N ASP A 158 11.34 -10.70 10.08
CA ASP A 158 10.53 -10.33 11.25
C ASP A 158 11.16 -9.19 12.06
N ASP A 159 12.49 -9.24 12.26
CA ASP A 159 13.22 -8.19 12.97
C ASP A 159 13.25 -6.87 12.19
N ASP A 160 13.44 -6.94 10.87
CA ASP A 160 13.33 -5.78 9.96
C ASP A 160 11.93 -5.16 10.04
N TYR A 161 10.86 -5.95 9.94
CA TYR A 161 9.49 -5.43 10.04
C TYR A 161 9.22 -4.75 11.38
N ARG A 162 9.74 -5.26 12.49
CA ARG A 162 9.59 -4.61 13.81
C ARG A 162 10.29 -3.26 13.86
N GLN A 163 11.43 -3.12 13.21
CA GLN A 163 12.24 -1.90 13.25
C GLN A 163 11.73 -0.82 12.27
N THR A 164 11.22 -1.21 11.10
CA THR A 164 10.97 -0.30 9.97
C THR A 164 9.50 -0.11 9.60
N MET A 165 8.53 -0.67 10.34
CA MET A 165 7.09 -0.56 9.98
C MET A 165 6.51 0.86 10.07
N TRP A 166 7.04 1.70 10.97
CA TRP A 166 6.51 3.06 11.25
C TRP A 166 7.56 4.15 11.07
#